data_AF-A0A7J7JPH6-F1
#
_entry.id   AF-A0A7J7JPH6-F1
#
_cell.length_a   1.000
_cell.length_b   1.000
_cell.length_c   1.000
_cell.angle_alpha   90.00
_cell.angle_beta   90.00
_cell.angle_gamma   90.00
#
_symmetry.space_group_name_H-M   'P 1'
#
loop_
_entity.id
_entity.type
_entity.pdbx_description
1 polymer ?
#
loop_
_entity_poly.entity_id
_entity_poly.type
_entity_poly.pdbx_seq_one_letter_code
_entity_poly.pdbx_strand_id
1 'polypeptide(L)'
;MYPDFSNFRDKLAKRSIFTAEEMCAAIFDDTRVSLLAGGVTHSDSAESLTVRLCYVNFDGEAALTASKRIGLETAIENEFVLEYCSATVEAIEELTRWCTKLQES
;
A
#
# COMPACT_ATOMS: atom_id res chain seq x y z
N MET A 1 7.10 -5.38 -1.48
CA MET A 1 7.62 -4.05 -1.12
C MET A 1 7.38 -3.83 0.38
N TYR A 2 8.33 -3.22 1.09
CA TYR A 2 8.25 -2.92 2.53
C TYR A 2 8.36 -1.39 2.75
N PRO A 3 7.28 -0.61 2.58
CA PRO A 3 7.31 0.81 2.90
C PRO A 3 7.54 1.03 4.41
N ASP A 4 8.37 2.03 4.72
CA ASP A 4 8.72 2.44 6.09
C ASP A 4 8.18 3.85 6.36
N PHE A 5 7.34 3.98 7.39
CA PHE A 5 6.69 5.22 7.81
C PHE A 5 7.38 5.86 9.03
N SER A 6 8.59 5.42 9.39
CA SER A 6 9.32 5.95 10.55
C SER A 6 9.55 7.47 10.50
N ASN A 7 9.61 8.06 9.30
CA ASN A 7 9.69 9.53 9.12
C ASN A 7 8.44 10.28 9.62
N PHE A 8 7.31 9.59 9.83
CA PHE A 8 6.07 10.15 10.36
C PHE A 8 5.87 9.87 11.85
N ARG A 9 6.86 9.29 12.56
CA ARG A 9 6.70 8.83 13.95
C ARG A 9 6.11 9.90 14.88
N ASP A 10 6.67 11.10 14.89
CA ASP A 10 6.18 12.18 15.76
C ASP A 10 4.74 12.60 15.43
N LYS A 11 4.35 12.53 14.15
CA LYS A 11 3.03 12.90 13.65
C LYS A 11 1.99 11.83 13.95
N LEU A 12 2.37 10.57 13.82
CA LEU A 12 1.56 9.41 14.21
C LEU A 12 1.37 9.36 15.73
N ALA A 13 2.41 9.65 16.51
CA ALA A 13 2.32 9.73 17.97
C ALA A 13 1.33 10.81 18.45
N LYS A 14 1.24 11.96 17.76
CA LYS A 14 0.20 13.00 18.03
C LYS A 14 -1.22 12.49 17.80
N ARG A 15 -1.40 11.47 16.95
CA ARG A 15 -2.66 10.75 16.71
C ARG A 15 -2.84 9.52 17.62
N SER A 16 -1.97 9.33 18.61
CA SER A 16 -1.92 8.15 19.48
C SER A 16 -1.70 6.82 18.72
N ILE A 17 -0.90 6.87 17.64
CA ILE A 17 -0.49 5.72 16.85
C ILE A 17 1.00 5.46 17.10
N PHE A 18 1.32 4.27 17.62
CA PHE A 18 2.67 3.87 18.02
C PHE A 18 3.15 2.58 17.35
N THR A 19 2.23 1.73 16.89
CA THR A 19 2.56 0.45 16.24
C THR A 19 2.15 0.40 14.76
N ALA A 20 2.73 -0.54 14.01
CA ALA A 20 2.33 -0.81 12.64
C ALA A 20 0.86 -1.27 12.54
N GLU A 21 0.36 -2.02 13.52
CA GLU A 21 -1.04 -2.46 13.56
C GLU A 21 -2.01 -1.29 13.74
N GLU A 22 -1.71 -0.40 14.69
CA GLU A 22 -2.49 0.83 14.92
C GLU A 22 -2.47 1.73 13.67
N MET A 23 -1.30 1.84 13.03
CA MET A 23 -1.14 2.58 11.79
C MET A 23 -1.96 1.98 10.65
N CYS A 24 -1.90 0.67 10.44
CA CYS A 24 -2.70 -0.03 9.42
C CYS A 24 -4.20 0.14 9.67
N ALA A 25 -4.65 0.09 10.93
CA ALA A 25 -6.05 0.34 11.28
C ALA A 25 -6.46 1.78 10.97
N ALA A 26 -5.65 2.77 11.34
CA ALA A 26 -5.92 4.18 11.04
C ALA A 26 -5.95 4.46 9.53
N ILE A 27 -5.02 3.87 8.77
CA ILE A 27 -5.03 3.94 7.30
C ILE A 27 -6.32 3.35 6.75
N PHE A 28 -6.74 2.17 7.22
CA PHE A 28 -7.98 1.55 6.76
C PHE A 28 -9.21 2.40 7.06
N ASP A 29 -9.29 2.99 8.26
CA ASP A 29 -10.41 3.85 8.64
C ASP A 29 -10.47 5.13 7.79
N ASP A 30 -9.31 5.75 7.53
CA ASP A 30 -9.21 7.01 6.79
C ASP A 30 -9.35 6.84 5.27
N THR A 31 -8.88 5.72 4.71
CA THR A 31 -8.69 5.54 3.26
C THR A 31 -9.43 4.33 2.68
N ARG A 32 -9.92 3.43 3.52
CA ARG A 32 -10.44 2.10 3.14
C ARG A 32 -9.41 1.18 2.48
N VAL A 33 -8.13 1.52 2.55
CA VAL A 33 -7.04 0.68 2.08
C VAL A 33 -6.58 -0.26 3.19
N SER A 34 -6.61 -1.57 2.92
CA SER A 34 -6.09 -2.58 3.85
C SER A 34 -4.62 -2.84 3.59
N LEU A 35 -3.83 -2.86 4.67
CA LEU A 35 -2.41 -3.15 4.65
C LEU A 35 -2.08 -4.25 5.67
N LEU A 36 -0.99 -4.96 5.44
CA LEU A 36 -0.43 -5.85 6.45
C LEU A 36 0.68 -5.13 7.21
N ALA A 37 0.60 -5.13 8.54
CA ALA A 37 1.70 -4.66 9.37
C ALA A 37 2.97 -5.49 9.06
N GLY A 38 4.12 -4.82 9.00
CA GLY A 38 5.41 -5.46 8.79
C GLY A 38 5.85 -6.30 9.99
N GLY A 39 5.47 -5.87 11.21
CA GLY A 39 5.94 -6.34 12.52
C GLY A 39 5.64 -7.78 12.94
N VAL A 40 5.30 -8.67 12.00
CA VAL A 40 4.99 -10.09 12.28
C VAL A 40 6.19 -11.01 12.07
N THR A 41 7.39 -10.47 11.82
CA THR A 41 8.62 -11.26 11.73
C THR A 41 9.47 -11.09 13.00
N HIS A 42 10.07 -12.19 13.49
CA HIS A 42 10.84 -12.25 14.74
C HIS A 42 12.03 -11.26 14.84
N SER A 43 12.31 -10.48 13.79
CA SER A 43 13.39 -9.51 13.68
C SER A 43 12.94 -8.05 13.80
N ASP A 44 11.65 -7.76 13.78
CA ASP A 44 11.15 -6.38 13.78
C ASP A 44 10.90 -5.89 15.22
N SER A 45 11.38 -4.67 15.53
CA SER A 45 11.05 -4.00 16.79
C SER A 45 9.53 -3.80 16.88
N ALA A 46 8.98 -3.93 18.10
CA ALA A 46 7.57 -3.62 18.38
C ALA A 46 7.19 -2.17 18.01
N GLU A 47 8.18 -1.31 17.85
CA GLU A 47 8.01 0.08 17.43
C GLU A 47 8.08 0.27 15.91
N SER A 48 8.31 -0.78 15.11
CA SER A 48 8.41 -0.64 13.66
C SER A 48 7.13 -0.07 13.05
N LEU A 49 7.28 0.84 12.10
CA LEU A 49 6.18 1.46 11.35
C LEU A 49 6.27 1.04 9.88
N THR A 50 6.54 -0.24 9.64
CA THR A 50 6.65 -0.81 8.30
C THR A 50 5.37 -1.56 7.92
N VAL A 51 5.07 -1.63 6.63
CA VAL A 51 3.92 -2.38 6.11
C VAL A 51 4.33 -3.26 4.94
N ARG A 52 3.48 -4.22 4.57
CA ARG A 52 3.59 -5.04 3.36
C ARG A 52 2.40 -4.75 2.45
N LEU A 53 2.70 -4.39 1.21
CA LEU A 53 1.68 -4.19 0.19
C LEU A 53 1.20 -5.54 -0.36
N CYS A 54 -0.13 -5.69 -0.48
CA CYS A 54 -0.78 -6.85 -1.07
C CYS A 54 -1.50 -6.43 -2.35
N TYR A 55 -1.00 -6.86 -3.50
CA TYR A 55 -1.60 -6.57 -4.82
C TYR A 55 -2.58 -7.70 -5.19
N VAL A 56 -3.66 -7.83 -4.42
CA VAL A 56 -4.62 -8.95 -4.55
C VAL A 56 -6.04 -8.48 -4.91
N ASN A 57 -6.22 -7.18 -5.13
CA ASN A 57 -7.53 -6.55 -5.30
C ASN A 57 -7.91 -6.31 -6.77
N PHE A 58 -7.45 -7.17 -7.69
CA PHE A 58 -7.79 -7.11 -9.11
C PHE A 58 -7.99 -8.51 -9.69
N ASP A 59 -8.63 -8.60 -10.86
CA ASP A 59 -8.86 -9.87 -11.56
C ASP A 59 -7.57 -10.33 -12.26
N GLY A 60 -6.82 -11.19 -11.58
CA GLY A 60 -5.58 -11.77 -12.10
C GLY A 60 -5.78 -12.64 -13.34
N GLU A 61 -6.95 -13.27 -13.52
CA GLU A 61 -7.22 -14.10 -14.69
C GLU A 61 -7.43 -13.23 -15.93
N ALA A 62 -8.22 -12.15 -15.79
CA ALA A 62 -8.44 -11.18 -16.86
C ALA A 62 -7.11 -10.49 -17.25
N ALA A 63 -6.36 -10.01 -16.26
CA ALA A 63 -5.06 -9.37 -16.48
C ALA A 63 -4.06 -10.33 -17.17
N LEU A 64 -3.93 -11.57 -16.68
CA LEU A 64 -3.03 -12.55 -17.29
C LEU A 64 -3.43 -12.89 -18.73
N THR A 65 -4.73 -13.01 -19.01
CA THR A 65 -5.25 -13.28 -20.35
C THR A 65 -4.98 -12.12 -21.31
N ALA A 66 -5.15 -10.87 -20.85
CA ALA A 66 -4.81 -9.69 -21.63
C ALA A 66 -3.31 -9.57 -21.89
N SER A 67 -2.47 -9.80 -20.88
CA SER A 67 -1.00 -9.80 -21.01
C SER A 67 -0.50 -10.81 -22.05
N LYS A 68 -1.10 -12.01 -22.11
CA LYS A 68 -0.75 -13.01 -23.14
C LYS A 68 -1.00 -12.54 -24.57
N ARG A 69 -1.96 -11.64 -24.80
CA ARG A 69 -2.24 -11.06 -26.13
C ARG A 69 -1.21 -10.03 -26.55
N ILE A 70 -0.59 -9.33 -25.59
CA ILE A 70 0.53 -8.41 -25.82
C ILE A 70 1.79 -9.20 -26.19
N GLY A 71 1.98 -10.38 -25.58
CA GLY A 71 3.13 -11.25 -25.81
C GLY A 71 4.33 -10.91 -24.94
N LEU A 72 5.36 -11.77 -24.95
CA LEU A 72 6.51 -11.66 -24.04
C LEU A 72 7.54 -10.60 -24.47
N GLU A 73 7.56 -10.25 -25.76
CA GLU A 73 8.56 -9.34 -26.34
C GLU A 73 8.15 -7.86 -26.24
N THR A 74 6.91 -7.58 -25.82
CA THR A 74 6.39 -6.23 -25.69
C THR A 74 6.17 -5.92 -24.21
N ALA A 75 6.68 -4.78 -23.76
CA ALA A 75 6.50 -4.33 -22.39
C ALA A 75 5.02 -4.04 -22.09
N ILE A 76 4.62 -4.28 -20.84
CA ILE A 76 3.32 -3.86 -20.35
C ILE A 76 3.42 -2.39 -19.97
N GLU A 77 2.66 -1.55 -20.67
CA GLU A 77 2.60 -0.10 -20.44
C GLU A 77 1.67 0.27 -19.28
N ASN A 78 1.75 1.53 -18.82
CA ASN A 78 0.95 2.01 -17.68
C ASN A 78 -0.56 1.93 -17.94
N GLU A 79 -0.99 2.14 -19.18
CA GLU A 79 -2.40 2.05 -19.58
C GLU A 79 -3.00 0.68 -19.26
N PHE A 80 -2.21 -0.40 -19.38
CA PHE A 80 -2.64 -1.74 -18.99
C PHE A 80 -2.91 -1.83 -17.49
N VAL A 81 -2.05 -1.24 -16.67
CA VAL A 81 -2.21 -1.25 -15.20
C VAL A 81 -3.45 -0.44 -14.81
N LEU A 82 -3.70 0.68 -15.48
CA LEU A 82 -4.90 1.48 -15.28
C LEU A 82 -6.17 0.76 -15.72
N GLU A 83 -6.11 -0.10 -16.73
CA GLU A 83 -7.26 -0.87 -17.21
C GLU A 83 -7.56 -2.09 -16.33
N TYR A 84 -6.54 -2.90 -16.01
CA TYR A 84 -6.73 -4.20 -15.34
C TYR A 84 -6.52 -4.17 -13.82
N CYS A 85 -5.84 -3.14 -13.30
CA CYS A 85 -5.48 -3.02 -11.88
C CYS A 85 -5.90 -1.66 -11.28
N SER A 86 -6.93 -1.02 -11.83
CA SER A 86 -7.40 0.31 -11.40
C SER A 86 -7.60 0.43 -9.90
N ALA A 87 -8.27 -0.54 -9.27
CA ALA A 87 -8.50 -0.56 -7.82
C ALA A 87 -7.19 -0.60 -7.01
N THR A 88 -6.14 -1.24 -7.53
CA THR A 88 -4.80 -1.21 -6.91
C THR A 88 -4.18 0.17 -7.03
N VAL A 89 -4.30 0.82 -8.20
CA VAL A 89 -3.79 2.18 -8.44
C VAL A 89 -4.49 3.18 -7.51
N GLU A 90 -5.82 3.17 -7.47
CA GLU A 90 -6.64 4.01 -6.59
C GLU A 90 -6.23 3.87 -5.13
N ALA A 91 -6.00 2.63 -4.66
CA ALA A 91 -5.54 2.39 -3.29
C ALA A 91 -4.16 3.02 -3.02
N ILE A 92 -3.21 2.93 -3.95
CA ILE A 92 -1.89 3.56 -3.79
C ILE A 92 -2.00 5.10 -3.81
N GLU A 93 -2.90 5.65 -4.60
CA GLU A 93 -3.16 7.10 -4.62
C GLU A 93 -3.77 7.60 -3.31
N GLU A 94 -4.73 6.86 -2.74
CA GLU A 94 -5.30 7.17 -1.42
C GLU A 94 -4.25 7.12 -0.31
N LEU A 95 -3.38 6.10 -0.32
CA LEU A 95 -2.24 6.02 0.61
C LEU A 95 -1.31 7.21 0.45
N THR A 96 -0.99 7.59 -0.78
CA THR A 96 -0.14 8.76 -1.06
C THR A 96 -0.77 10.04 -0.51
N ARG A 97 -2.07 10.25 -0.75
CA ARG A 97 -2.82 11.40 -0.22
C ARG A 97 -2.85 11.42 1.30
N TRP A 98 -2.98 10.26 1.94
CA TRP A 98 -2.92 10.15 3.39
C TRP A 98 -1.54 10.55 3.94
N CYS A 99 -0.45 10.10 3.31
CA CYS A 99 0.91 10.50 3.65
C CYS A 99 1.13 12.02 3.49
N THR A 100 0.64 12.62 2.40
CA THR A 100 0.75 14.07 2.18
C THR A 100 0.04 14.86 3.27
N LYS A 101 -1.17 14.46 3.65
CA LYS A 101 -1.91 15.09 4.75
C LYS A 101 -1.17 15.01 6.09
N LEU A 102 -0.56 13.86 6.40
CA LEU A 102 0.32 13.74 7.57
C LEU A 102 1.53 14.65 7.45
N GLN A 103 2.11 14.81 6.26
CA GLN A 103 3.26 15.68 6.06
C GLN A 103 2.94 17.17 6.33
N GLU A 104 1.69 17.59 6.14
CA GLU A 104 1.24 18.96 6.35
C GLU A 104 0.77 19.25 7.80
N SER A 105 0.43 18.22 8.58
CA SER A 105 0.08 18.31 10.02
C SER A 105 1.30 18.36 10.95
#